data_AF-A0AAE0SL47-F1
#
_entry.id   AF-A0AAE0SL47-F1
#
_cell.length_a   1.000
_cell.length_b   1.000
_cell.length_c   1.000
_cell.angle_alpha   90.00
_cell.angle_beta   90.00
_cell.angle_gamma   90.00
#
_symmetry.space_group_name_H-M   'P 1'
#
loop_
_entity.id
_entity.type
_entity.pdbx_description
1 polymer ?
#
loop_
_entity_poly.entity_id
_entity_poly.type
_entity_poly.pdbx_seq_one_letter_code
_entity_poly.pdbx_strand_id
1 'polypeptide(L)'
;MFQAYRQGLYGSKYAWILTGSSMYRNWINSIPEGSSPCPLRQLMKAAWGHFLISNMNISPEEKVTISGMVPSAFSTFTKNLSSSFSGRYLVSGYSSLVYDAAWALALGLNNSLKYLGELRLENYNYSTPYLSAVMKGMHEVEFRGISVRNKYLLFKIG
;
A
#
# COMPACT_ATOMS: atom_id res chain seq x y z
N MET A 1 9.20 23.51 6.17
CA MET A 1 10.52 23.39 6.85
C MET A 1 11.38 24.64 6.75
N PHE A 2 11.66 25.23 5.58
CA PHE A 2 12.50 26.44 5.54
C PHE A 2 11.91 27.63 6.31
N GLN A 3 10.60 27.87 6.22
CA GLN A 3 9.96 28.91 7.03
C GLN A 3 10.03 28.62 8.53
N ALA A 4 9.93 27.35 8.93
CA ALA A 4 10.13 26.93 10.31
C ALA A 4 11.56 27.23 10.80
N TYR A 5 12.58 27.02 9.96
CA TYR A 5 13.94 27.45 10.26
C TYR A 5 14.02 28.97 10.51
N ARG A 6 13.46 29.78 9.60
CA ARG A 6 13.48 31.26 9.71
C ARG A 6 12.76 31.78 10.95
N GLN A 7 11.73 31.08 11.41
CA GLN A 7 10.97 31.41 12.60
C GLN A 7 11.54 30.81 13.90
N GLY A 8 12.65 30.07 13.84
CA GLY A 8 13.25 29.44 15.02
C GLY A 8 12.47 28.25 15.56
N LEU A 9 11.58 27.64 14.76
CA LEU A 9 10.73 26.50 15.11
C LEU A 9 11.47 25.17 14.92
N TYR A 10 12.57 24.98 15.65
CA TYR A 10 13.40 23.77 15.61
C TYR A 10 14.21 23.59 16.91
N GLY A 11 14.83 22.42 17.08
CA GLY A 11 15.57 22.06 18.30
C GLY A 11 14.70 21.34 19.32
N SER A 12 15.20 21.15 20.53
CA SER A 12 14.62 20.24 21.54
C SER A 12 13.21 20.60 22.01
N LYS A 13 12.71 21.80 21.70
CA LYS A 13 11.36 22.26 22.07
C LYS A 13 10.28 21.96 21.03
N TYR A 14 10.66 21.49 19.84
CA TYR A 14 9.73 21.27 18.73
C TYR A 14 9.88 19.86 18.16
N ALA A 15 8.75 19.19 17.93
CA ALA A 15 8.68 17.92 17.23
C ALA A 15 7.79 18.07 15.99
N TRP A 16 8.23 17.48 14.88
CA TRP A 16 7.46 17.44 13.64
C TRP A 16 6.95 16.02 13.42
N ILE A 17 5.65 15.88 13.15
CA ILE A 17 5.06 14.64 12.66
C ILE A 17 4.69 14.89 11.20
N LEU A 18 5.30 14.13 10.30
CA LEU A 18 5.11 14.24 8.86
C LEU A 18 4.43 12.97 8.36
N THR A 19 3.64 13.10 7.29
CA THR A 19 2.94 11.99 6.67
C THR A 19 3.29 11.92 5.19
N GLY A 20 3.55 10.72 4.66
CA GLY A 20 3.64 10.54 3.21
C GLY A 20 4.48 9.35 2.79
N SER A 21 3.91 8.52 1.90
CA SER A 21 4.62 7.41 1.25
C SER A 21 5.73 7.88 0.31
N SER A 22 5.62 9.12 -0.21
CA SER A 22 6.61 9.78 -1.07
C SER A 22 7.69 10.53 -0.31
N MET A 23 7.58 10.67 1.01
CA MET A 23 8.68 11.14 1.85
C MET A 23 9.61 9.95 2.07
N TYR A 24 10.33 9.59 1.01
CA TYR A 24 11.31 8.51 1.04
C TYR A 24 12.33 8.75 2.15
N ARG A 25 13.00 7.66 2.54
CA ARG A 25 14.24 7.76 3.31
C ARG A 25 15.16 8.73 2.56
N ASN A 26 15.55 9.83 3.21
CA ASN A 26 16.36 10.91 2.65
C ASN A 26 15.66 11.90 1.68
N TRP A 27 14.34 12.11 1.78
CA TRP A 27 13.61 13.12 0.98
C TRP A 27 14.25 14.53 1.00
N ILE A 28 14.93 14.90 2.09
CA ILE A 28 15.65 16.18 2.19
C ILE A 28 16.84 16.20 1.24
N ASN A 29 17.55 15.09 1.11
CA ASN A 29 18.74 14.96 0.25
C ASN A 29 18.37 14.77 -1.23
N SER A 30 17.10 14.50 -1.55
CA SER A 30 16.61 14.45 -2.95
C SER A 30 16.27 15.83 -3.51
N ILE A 31 16.38 16.91 -2.73
CA ILE A 31 16.19 18.28 -3.20
C ILE A 31 17.44 18.69 -3.97
N PRO A 32 17.37 18.94 -5.31
CA PRO A 32 18.54 19.31 -6.09
C PRO A 32 19.20 20.60 -5.57
N GLU A 33 20.53 20.65 -5.53
CA GLU A 33 21.23 21.89 -5.20
C GLU A 33 20.85 23.00 -6.18
N GLY A 34 20.55 24.20 -5.65
CA GLY A 34 20.10 25.35 -6.45
C GLY A 34 18.61 25.37 -6.83
N SER A 35 17.85 24.29 -6.57
CA SER A 35 16.40 24.25 -6.83
C SER A 35 15.56 25.00 -5.79
N SER A 36 16.17 25.46 -4.70
CA SER A 36 15.53 26.18 -3.62
C SER A 36 16.43 27.33 -3.14
N PRO A 37 15.86 28.51 -2.81
CA PRO A 37 16.60 29.57 -2.13
C PRO A 37 16.99 29.20 -0.69
N CYS A 38 16.57 28.03 -0.19
CA CYS A 38 16.95 27.51 1.12
C CYS A 38 18.24 26.68 1.03
N PRO A 39 19.31 27.03 1.78
CA PRO A 39 20.43 26.13 1.97
C PRO A 39 19.99 24.80 2.58
N LEU A 40 20.44 23.68 2.01
CA LEU A 40 20.08 22.32 2.46
C LEU A 40 20.31 22.11 3.96
N ARG A 41 21.41 22.65 4.49
CA ARG A 41 21.75 22.59 5.92
C ARG A 41 20.68 23.22 6.83
N GLN A 42 20.04 24.31 6.39
CA GLN A 42 18.99 24.99 7.16
C GLN A 42 17.69 24.17 7.19
N LEU A 43 17.34 23.59 6.03
CA LEU A 43 16.25 22.63 5.87
C LEU A 43 16.43 21.41 6.79
N MET A 44 17.62 20.79 6.76
CA MET A 44 17.98 19.67 7.62
C MET A 44 17.90 20.03 9.09
N LYS A 45 18.39 21.21 9.51
CA LYS A 45 18.34 21.64 10.91
C LYS A 45 16.90 21.76 11.42
N ALA A 46 16.00 22.30 10.60
CA ALA A 46 14.59 22.44 10.98
C ALA A 46 13.82 21.11 10.97
N ALA A 47 14.17 20.21 10.06
CA ALA A 47 13.52 18.90 9.96
C ALA A 47 14.16 17.83 10.85
N TRP A 48 15.26 18.12 11.55
CA TRP A 48 15.97 17.13 12.35
C TRP A 48 15.07 16.59 13.48
N GLY A 49 15.06 15.28 13.68
CA GLY A 49 14.26 14.62 14.71
C GLY A 49 12.76 14.53 14.41
N HIS A 50 12.33 14.72 13.14
CA HIS A 50 10.93 14.49 12.76
C HIS A 50 10.54 13.00 12.83
N PHE A 51 9.28 12.76 13.15
CA PHE A 51 8.62 11.47 12.97
C PHE A 51 8.00 11.43 11.57
N LEU A 52 8.16 10.29 10.89
CA LEU A 52 7.49 10.01 9.64
C LEU A 52 6.46 8.89 9.86
N ILE A 53 5.21 9.16 9.51
CA ILE A 53 4.13 8.19 9.49
C ILE A 53 3.85 7.83 8.03
N SER A 54 3.89 6.53 7.74
CA SER A 54 3.59 6.00 6.41
C SER A 54 2.94 4.62 6.53
N ASN A 55 2.35 4.16 5.43
CA ASN A 55 1.77 2.84 5.33
C ASN A 55 2.86 1.81 5.03
N MET A 56 2.81 0.68 5.74
CA MET A 56 3.57 -0.51 5.35
C MET A 56 2.75 -1.30 4.35
N ASN A 57 3.25 -1.39 3.12
CA ASN A 57 2.55 -2.12 2.06
C ASN A 57 2.89 -3.61 2.05
N ILE A 58 3.95 -4.05 2.73
CA ILE A 58 4.35 -5.46 2.85
C ILE A 58 4.42 -5.79 4.33
N SER A 59 3.85 -6.93 4.71
CA SER A 59 3.84 -7.43 6.08
C SER A 59 5.27 -7.67 6.57
N PRO A 60 5.64 -7.23 7.79
CA PRO A 60 6.91 -7.57 8.40
C PRO A 60 6.94 -9.01 8.95
N GLU A 61 5.78 -9.67 9.04
CA GLU A 61 5.71 -11.06 9.50
C GLU A 61 6.08 -12.03 8.38
N GLU A 62 7.19 -12.75 8.53
CA GLU A 62 7.63 -13.81 7.60
C GLU A 62 6.84 -15.12 7.77
N LYS A 63 5.53 -15.02 7.57
CA LYS A 63 4.60 -16.15 7.59
C LYS A 63 4.13 -16.47 6.17
N VAL A 64 3.93 -17.75 5.90
CA VAL A 64 3.36 -18.22 4.64
C VAL A 64 1.95 -17.63 4.46
N THR A 65 1.72 -17.07 3.28
CA THR A 65 0.46 -16.44 2.86
C THR A 65 -0.39 -17.39 2.00
N ILE A 66 -1.59 -16.96 1.59
CA ILE A 66 -2.48 -17.79 0.76
C ILE A 66 -1.84 -18.25 -0.56
N SER A 67 -0.91 -17.48 -1.11
CA SER A 67 -0.21 -17.85 -2.34
C SER A 67 0.90 -18.88 -2.13
N GLY A 68 1.16 -19.30 -0.88
CA GLY A 68 2.31 -20.12 -0.52
C GLY A 68 3.62 -19.33 -0.40
N MET A 69 3.64 -18.03 -0.70
CA MET A 69 4.82 -17.17 -0.55
C MET A 69 4.88 -16.55 0.85
N VAL A 70 6.09 -16.25 1.30
CA VAL A 70 6.36 -15.32 2.42
C VAL A 70 6.66 -13.91 1.88
N PRO A 71 6.49 -12.83 2.68
CA PRO A 71 6.70 -11.45 2.22
C PRO A 71 8.09 -11.15 1.65
N SER A 72 9.16 -11.71 2.23
CA SER A 72 10.52 -11.60 1.69
C SER A 72 10.68 -12.22 0.30
N ALA A 73 10.04 -13.37 0.05
CA ALA A 73 10.03 -14.03 -1.25
C ALA A 73 9.31 -13.18 -2.30
N PHE A 74 8.19 -12.55 -1.94
CA PHE A 74 7.49 -11.61 -2.83
C PHE A 74 8.33 -10.38 -3.16
N SER A 75 9.04 -9.82 -2.18
CA SER A 75 9.96 -8.69 -2.40
C SER A 75 11.10 -9.06 -3.36
N THR A 76 11.62 -10.28 -3.26
CA THR A 76 12.64 -10.79 -4.18
C THR A 76 12.07 -11.00 -5.58
N PHE A 77 10.88 -11.61 -5.68
CA PHE A 77 10.17 -11.83 -6.94
C PHE A 77 9.91 -10.52 -7.69
N THR A 78 9.37 -9.50 -7.02
CA THR A 78 9.07 -8.19 -7.61
C THR A 78 10.33 -7.45 -8.06
N LYS A 79 11.41 -7.53 -7.28
CA LYS A 79 12.72 -6.98 -7.67
C LYS A 79 13.25 -7.65 -8.95
N ASN A 80 13.23 -8.98 -9.00
CA ASN A 80 13.67 -9.72 -10.18
C ASN A 80 12.82 -9.41 -11.40
N LEU A 81 11.50 -9.26 -11.23
CA LEU A 81 10.59 -8.88 -12.31
C LEU A 81 10.97 -7.52 -12.92
N SER A 82 11.26 -6.51 -12.08
CA SER A 82 11.71 -5.20 -12.56
C SER A 82 13.04 -5.30 -13.34
N SER A 83 13.98 -6.11 -12.85
CA SER A 83 15.27 -6.35 -13.52
C SER A 83 15.11 -7.04 -14.88
N SER A 84 14.19 -7.99 -15.01
CA SER A 84 13.90 -8.68 -16.28
C SER A 84 13.44 -7.73 -17.40
N PHE A 85 12.84 -6.60 -17.04
CA PHE A 85 12.47 -5.55 -18.00
C PHE A 85 13.56 -4.48 -18.20
N SER A 86 14.82 -4.81 -17.88
CA SER A 86 15.95 -3.86 -17.92
C SER A 86 15.70 -2.58 -17.11
N GLY A 87 14.88 -2.65 -16.05
CA GLY A 87 14.50 -1.48 -15.26
C GLY A 87 13.57 -0.49 -15.96
N ARG A 88 13.05 -0.79 -17.17
CA ARG A 88 12.10 0.07 -17.89
C ARG A 88 10.75 0.19 -17.18
N TYR A 89 10.38 -0.82 -16.39
CA TYR A 89 9.18 -0.82 -15.57
C TYR A 89 9.56 -0.91 -14.11
N LEU A 90 9.20 0.13 -13.35
CA LEU A 90 9.32 0.15 -11.91
C LEU A 90 8.11 -0.56 -11.30
N VAL A 91 8.37 -1.57 -10.48
CA VAL A 91 7.30 -2.18 -9.70
C VAL A 91 6.86 -1.16 -8.64
N SER A 92 5.57 -0.81 -8.68
CA SER A 92 4.98 0.12 -7.74
C SER A 92 5.13 -0.39 -6.30
N GLY A 93 5.36 0.54 -5.36
CA GLY A 93 5.33 0.24 -3.92
C GLY A 93 3.97 -0.29 -3.44
N TYR A 94 2.92 -0.15 -4.25
CA TYR A 94 1.57 -0.70 -3.99
C TYR A 94 1.33 -2.08 -4.61
N SER A 95 2.34 -2.70 -5.21
CA SER A 95 2.21 -4.00 -5.90
C SER A 95 1.66 -5.11 -5.02
N SER A 96 2.02 -5.15 -3.75
CA SER A 96 1.49 -6.10 -2.76
C SER A 96 -0.01 -5.93 -2.50
N LEU A 97 -0.52 -4.69 -2.49
CA LEU A 97 -1.96 -4.42 -2.34
C LEU A 97 -2.74 -4.92 -3.55
N VAL A 98 -2.21 -4.70 -4.76
CA VAL A 98 -2.83 -5.18 -6.01
C VAL A 98 -2.78 -6.71 -6.07
N TYR A 99 -1.68 -7.31 -5.65
CA TYR A 99 -1.52 -8.76 -5.56
C TYR A 99 -2.56 -9.38 -4.61
N ASP A 100 -2.72 -8.82 -3.42
CA ASP A 100 -3.74 -9.26 -2.46
C ASP A 100 -5.16 -8.96 -2.96
N ALA A 101 -5.40 -7.87 -3.69
CA ALA A 101 -6.71 -7.57 -4.27
C ALA A 101 -7.14 -8.65 -5.29
N ALA A 102 -6.23 -9.16 -6.10
CA ALA A 102 -6.52 -10.27 -7.01
C ALA A 102 -6.92 -11.55 -6.26
N TRP A 103 -6.19 -11.89 -5.18
CA TRP A 103 -6.56 -13.00 -4.30
C TRP A 103 -7.93 -12.79 -3.65
N ALA A 104 -8.19 -11.59 -3.17
CA ALA A 104 -9.47 -11.26 -2.55
C ALA A 104 -10.65 -11.38 -3.52
N LEU A 105 -10.48 -10.93 -4.77
CA LEU A 105 -11.49 -11.10 -5.81
C LEU A 105 -11.76 -12.59 -6.08
N ALA A 106 -10.72 -13.40 -6.22
CA ALA A 106 -10.86 -14.84 -6.43
C ALA A 106 -11.61 -15.52 -5.27
N LEU A 107 -11.24 -15.19 -4.02
CA LEU A 107 -11.91 -15.71 -2.83
C LEU A 107 -13.35 -15.23 -2.71
N GLY A 108 -13.61 -13.96 -2.99
CA GLY A 108 -14.95 -13.37 -2.91
C GLY A 108 -15.90 -13.95 -3.95
N LEU A 109 -15.40 -14.19 -5.17
CA LEU A 109 -16.14 -14.91 -6.20
C LEU A 109 -16.39 -16.37 -5.82
N ASN A 110 -15.41 -17.06 -5.23
CA ASN A 110 -15.63 -18.41 -4.73
C ASN A 110 -16.68 -18.45 -3.59
N ASN A 111 -16.63 -17.47 -2.69
CA ASN A 111 -17.62 -17.33 -1.62
C ASN A 111 -19.02 -16.98 -2.16
N SER A 112 -19.12 -16.22 -3.25
CA SER A 112 -20.40 -15.81 -3.82
C SER A 112 -21.19 -16.98 -4.40
N LEU A 113 -20.53 -18.08 -4.79
CA LEU A 113 -21.18 -19.30 -5.30
C LEU A 113 -22.24 -19.84 -4.34
N LYS A 114 -22.05 -19.68 -3.03
CA LYS A 114 -23.01 -20.06 -1.97
C LYS A 114 -24.35 -19.30 -2.07
N TYR A 115 -24.32 -18.12 -2.67
CA TYR A 115 -25.40 -17.13 -2.68
C TYR A 115 -26.08 -17.01 -4.04
N LEU A 116 -25.58 -17.68 -5.08
CA LEU A 116 -26.11 -17.60 -6.43
C LEU A 116 -27.38 -18.45 -6.62
N GLY A 117 -27.59 -19.49 -5.81
CA GLY A 117 -28.73 -20.39 -5.97
C GLY A 117 -28.68 -21.08 -7.33
N GLU A 118 -29.70 -20.85 -8.17
CA GLU A 118 -29.76 -21.35 -9.55
C GLU A 118 -29.02 -20.44 -10.56
N LEU A 119 -28.59 -19.25 -10.14
CA LEU A 119 -27.83 -18.34 -10.99
C LEU A 119 -26.45 -18.90 -11.30
N ARG A 120 -25.99 -18.63 -12.51
CA ARG A 120 -24.73 -19.13 -13.05
C ARG A 120 -23.86 -17.97 -13.45
N LEU A 121 -22.60 -17.95 -13.01
CA LEU A 121 -21.68 -16.84 -13.33
C LEU A 121 -21.46 -16.69 -14.84
N GLU A 122 -21.59 -17.77 -15.60
CA GLU A 122 -21.52 -17.80 -17.06
C GLU A 122 -22.63 -16.97 -17.72
N ASN A 123 -23.76 -16.79 -17.02
CA ASN A 123 -24.92 -16.01 -17.47
C ASN A 123 -25.04 -14.68 -16.71
N TYR A 124 -23.92 -14.15 -16.23
CA TYR A 124 -23.88 -12.91 -15.45
C TYR A 124 -24.53 -11.74 -16.19
N ASN A 125 -25.30 -10.96 -15.46
CA ASN A 125 -25.81 -9.66 -15.88
C ASN A 125 -25.82 -8.69 -14.69
N TYR A 126 -26.07 -7.40 -14.96
CA TYR A 126 -26.08 -6.35 -13.93
C TYR A 126 -27.32 -6.37 -13.01
N SER A 127 -28.01 -7.51 -12.86
CA SER A 127 -29.16 -7.60 -11.97
C SER A 127 -28.74 -7.65 -10.49
N THR A 128 -29.64 -7.16 -9.64
CA THR A 128 -29.46 -7.10 -8.19
C THR A 128 -29.10 -8.45 -7.55
N PRO A 129 -29.64 -9.61 -7.98
CA PRO A 129 -29.27 -10.91 -7.41
C PRO A 129 -27.77 -11.25 -7.56
N TYR A 130 -27.17 -11.04 -8.74
CA TYR A 130 -25.73 -11.30 -8.92
C TYR A 130 -24.89 -10.37 -8.05
N LEU A 131 -25.23 -9.08 -8.04
CA LEU A 131 -24.51 -8.09 -7.23
C LEU A 131 -24.62 -8.42 -5.73
N SER A 132 -25.80 -8.80 -5.26
CA SER A 132 -26.04 -9.20 -3.87
C SER A 132 -25.21 -10.42 -3.48
N ALA A 133 -25.15 -11.45 -4.34
CA ALA A 133 -24.34 -12.63 -4.10
C ALA A 133 -22.84 -12.30 -4.04
N VAL A 134 -22.34 -11.50 -4.97
CA VAL A 134 -20.93 -11.06 -4.99
C VAL A 134 -20.60 -10.24 -3.75
N MET A 135 -21.44 -9.27 -3.36
CA MET A 135 -21.21 -8.46 -2.17
C MET A 135 -21.17 -9.31 -0.90
N LYS A 136 -22.08 -10.27 -0.74
CA LYS A 136 -22.04 -11.23 0.39
C LYS A 136 -20.76 -12.06 0.38
N GLY A 137 -20.36 -12.57 -0.79
CA GLY A 137 -19.13 -13.34 -0.93
C GLY A 137 -17.87 -12.52 -0.57
N MET A 138 -17.81 -11.27 -0.99
CA MET A 138 -16.74 -10.33 -0.66
C MET A 138 -16.69 -10.00 0.84
N HIS A 139 -17.84 -9.89 1.52
CA HIS A 139 -17.89 -9.65 2.98
C HIS A 139 -17.30 -10.79 3.81
N GLU A 140 -17.23 -12.00 3.26
CA GLU A 140 -16.66 -13.18 3.92
C GLU A 140 -15.17 -13.38 3.64
N VAL A 141 -14.55 -12.52 2.83
CA VAL A 141 -13.13 -12.67 2.49
C VAL A 141 -12.27 -12.30 3.70
N GLU A 142 -11.68 -13.33 4.32
CA GLU A 142 -10.59 -13.20 5.27
C GLU A 142 -9.42 -14.10 4.85
N PHE A 143 -8.22 -13.53 4.72
CA PHE A 143 -7.01 -14.30 4.46
C PHE A 143 -5.74 -13.57 4.91
N ARG A 144 -4.64 -14.32 5.01
CA ARG A 144 -3.30 -13.76 5.18
C ARG A 144 -2.68 -13.52 3.81
N GLY A 145 -2.56 -12.25 3.43
CA GLY A 145 -1.90 -11.81 2.22
C GLY A 145 -0.47 -11.32 2.45
N ILE A 146 0.13 -10.80 1.38
CA ILE A 146 1.47 -10.20 1.42
C ILE A 146 1.46 -8.85 2.12
N SER A 147 0.42 -8.05 1.92
CA SER A 147 0.39 -6.66 2.38
C SER A 147 0.18 -6.52 3.87
N VAL A 148 -0.71 -7.33 4.45
CA VAL A 148 -0.94 -7.63 5.87
C VAL A 148 -2.08 -8.66 5.97
N ARG A 149 -2.57 -8.96 7.18
CA ARG A 149 -3.80 -9.73 7.36
C ARG A 149 -5.00 -8.94 6.84
N ASN A 150 -5.62 -9.43 5.76
CA ASN A 150 -6.82 -8.85 5.19
C ASN A 150 -8.02 -9.43 5.92
N LYS A 151 -8.49 -8.70 6.95
CA LYS A 151 -9.66 -9.11 7.75
C LYS A 151 -10.97 -8.49 7.26
N TYR A 152 -10.91 -7.38 6.53
CA TYR A 152 -12.09 -6.71 5.98
C TYR A 152 -11.70 -5.88 4.74
N LEU A 153 -12.10 -6.31 3.55
CA LEU A 153 -12.25 -5.38 2.42
C LEU A 153 -13.59 -4.69 2.58
N LEU A 154 -13.62 -3.67 3.45
CA LEU A 154 -14.80 -2.82 3.63
C LEU A 154 -14.96 -1.91 2.41
N PHE A 155 -15.54 -2.45 1.33
CA PHE A 155 -16.23 -1.64 0.33
C PHE A 155 -17.57 -1.20 0.93
N LYS A 156 -17.55 -0.26 1.87
CA LYS A 156 -18.75 0.51 2.20
C LYS A 156 -18.94 1.53 1.08
N ILE A 157 -19.67 1.14 0.04
CA ILE A 157 -20.27 2.09 -0.88
C ILE A 157 -21.56 2.56 -0.18
N GLY A 158 -21.48 3.73 0.44
CA GLY A 158 -22.65 4.46 0.92
C GLY A 158 -23.29 5.24 -0.21
#